data_AF-A0A3D1UVZ1-F1
#
_entry.id   AF-A0A3D1UVZ1-F1
#
_cell.length_a   1.000
_cell.length_b   1.000
_cell.length_c   1.000
_cell.angle_alpha   90.00
_cell.angle_beta   90.00
_cell.angle_gamma   90.00
#
_symmetry.space_group_name_H-M   'P 1'
#
loop_
_entity.id
_entity.type
_entity.pdbx_description
1 polymer ?
#
loop_
_entity_poly.entity_id
_entity_poly.type
_entity_poly.pdbx_seq_one_letter_code
_entity_poly.pdbx_strand_id
1 'polypeptide(L)'
;MLRKIMIAAVAAVVALSFTACSSLQVATTLNNEKITTAENATSLAHINGEIWGIYLFSIPLFTGSSTQPGRCAIFTDTVQVDNAVSMVTKKALNDFEATTVTDLTSERSSTWLLPFLVIWYNSVQVSGNAIR
;
A
#
# COMPACT_ATOMS: atom_id res chain seq x y z
N MET A 1 3.97 16.89 36.61
CA MET A 1 4.88 16.42 35.53
C MET A 1 4.40 15.14 34.88
N LEU A 2 3.94 14.14 35.66
CA LEU A 2 3.39 12.87 35.15
C LEU A 2 2.33 13.02 34.04
N ARG A 3 1.37 13.94 34.19
CA ARG A 3 0.35 14.21 33.15
C ARG A 3 0.94 14.66 31.80
N LYS A 4 2.01 15.45 31.81
CA LYS A 4 2.68 15.92 30.56
C LYS A 4 3.46 14.77 29.90
N ILE A 5 4.10 13.93 30.71
CA ILE A 5 4.83 12.73 30.24
C ILE A 5 3.85 11.71 29.65
N MET A 6 2.70 11.49 30.31
CA MET A 6 1.66 10.59 29.81
C MET A 6 1.08 11.10 28.47
N ILE A 7 0.82 12.40 28.33
CA ILE A 7 0.37 12.99 27.06
C ILE A 7 1.43 12.81 25.96
N ALA A 8 2.71 13.06 26.27
CA ALA A 8 3.79 12.88 25.30
C ALA A 8 3.96 11.40 24.90
N ALA A 9 3.85 10.47 25.84
CA ALA A 9 3.92 9.03 25.57
C ALA A 9 2.74 8.56 24.71
N VAL A 10 1.52 9.01 25.00
CA VAL A 10 0.34 8.73 24.17
C VAL A 10 0.51 9.33 22.78
N ALA A 11 0.97 10.57 22.66
CA ALA A 11 1.22 11.22 21.38
C ALA A 11 2.31 10.50 20.56
N ALA A 12 3.36 9.99 21.20
CA ALA A 12 4.40 9.20 20.55
C ALA A 12 3.89 7.83 20.09
N VAL A 13 3.10 7.13 20.91
CA VAL A 13 2.47 5.84 20.54
C VAL A 13 1.51 6.04 19.37
N VAL A 14 0.70 7.10 19.42
CA VAL A 14 -0.17 7.57 18.33
C VAL A 14 0.67 7.82 17.08
N ALA A 15 1.73 8.64 17.15
CA ALA A 15 2.57 8.95 15.99
C ALA A 15 3.24 7.70 15.38
N LEU A 16 3.66 6.74 16.20
CA LEU A 16 4.28 5.48 15.75
C LEU A 16 3.27 4.49 15.15
N SER A 17 2.01 4.52 15.58
CA SER A 17 0.94 3.69 15.02
C SER A 17 0.33 4.26 13.74
N PHE A 18 0.64 5.52 13.41
CA PHE A 18 0.12 6.25 12.26
C PHE A 18 1.11 6.37 11.09
N THR A 19 1.70 5.24 10.69
CA THR A 19 2.52 5.21 9.46
C THR A 19 1.62 5.08 8.23
N ALA A 20 1.13 6.22 7.74
CA ALA A 20 0.31 6.32 6.53
C ALA A 20 1.17 6.30 5.26
N CYS A 21 2.08 5.33 5.13
CA CYS A 21 2.98 5.24 3.98
C CYS A 21 2.52 4.16 3.00
N SER A 22 3.07 4.18 1.79
CA SER A 22 2.89 3.13 0.79
C SER A 22 4.08 2.18 0.81
N SER A 23 3.88 0.95 0.38
CA SER A 23 4.94 -0.06 0.29
C SER A 23 4.75 -0.94 -0.94
N LEU A 24 5.86 -1.47 -1.43
CA LEU A 24 5.91 -2.50 -2.47
C LEU A 24 6.83 -3.62 -1.99
N GLN A 25 6.31 -4.84 -2.00
CA GLN A 25 7.05 -6.06 -1.76
C GLN A 25 7.09 -6.86 -3.06
N VAL A 26 8.25 -7.45 -3.35
CA VAL A 26 8.47 -8.19 -4.58
C VAL A 26 9.11 -9.52 -4.26
N ALA A 27 8.55 -10.60 -4.81
CA ALA A 27 9.08 -11.94 -4.74
C ALA A 27 9.50 -12.41 -6.14
N THR A 28 10.79 -12.67 -6.32
CA THR A 28 11.38 -13.18 -7.56
C THR A 28 11.85 -14.63 -7.46
N THR A 29 11.93 -15.18 -6.26
CA THR A 29 12.31 -16.58 -6.02
C THR A 29 11.09 -17.47 -6.23
N LEU A 30 10.95 -18.03 -7.43
CA LEU A 30 9.79 -18.83 -7.83
C LEU A 30 10.03 -20.35 -7.80
N ASN A 31 11.21 -20.82 -7.38
CA ASN A 31 11.54 -22.24 -7.25
C ASN A 31 11.26 -23.09 -8.51
N ASN A 32 11.50 -22.54 -9.70
CA ASN A 32 11.21 -23.14 -11.01
C ASN A 32 9.71 -23.33 -11.34
N GLU A 33 8.80 -22.76 -10.57
CA GLU A 33 7.37 -22.74 -10.87
C GLU A 33 6.99 -21.57 -11.79
N LYS A 34 5.93 -21.77 -12.59
CA LYS A 34 5.27 -20.69 -13.34
C LYS A 34 4.10 -20.16 -12.52
N ILE A 35 4.02 -18.83 -12.39
CA ILE A 35 2.89 -18.13 -11.74
C ILE A 35 1.84 -17.67 -12.76
N THR A 36 1.78 -18.33 -13.91
CA THR A 36 0.85 -18.04 -15.00
C THR A 36 0.54 -19.31 -15.80
N THR A 37 -0.65 -19.35 -16.39
CA THR A 37 -1.10 -20.43 -17.26
C THR A 37 -0.74 -20.24 -18.73
N ALA A 38 -0.18 -19.08 -19.11
CA ALA A 38 0.23 -18.80 -20.48
C ALA A 38 1.45 -19.65 -20.89
N GLU A 39 1.33 -20.44 -21.96
CA GLU A 39 2.34 -21.41 -22.37
C GLU A 39 3.71 -20.77 -22.67
N ASN A 40 3.70 -19.65 -23.40
CA ASN A 40 4.91 -18.96 -23.86
C ASN A 40 5.31 -17.74 -23.01
N ALA A 41 4.69 -17.57 -21.83
CA ALA A 41 5.01 -16.46 -20.94
C ALA A 41 6.13 -16.83 -19.95
N THR A 42 6.97 -15.84 -19.65
CA THR A 42 8.01 -15.87 -18.64
C THR A 42 7.47 -15.26 -17.34
N SER A 43 7.54 -16.01 -16.25
CA SER A 43 7.22 -15.51 -14.91
C SER A 43 8.38 -14.66 -14.38
N LEU A 44 8.12 -13.39 -14.05
CA LEU A 44 9.16 -12.44 -13.64
C LEU A 44 9.16 -12.22 -12.13
N ALA A 45 8.01 -11.89 -11.57
CA ALA A 45 7.89 -11.61 -10.14
C ALA A 45 6.42 -11.65 -9.67
N HIS A 46 6.21 -11.91 -8.39
CA HIS A 46 4.97 -11.56 -7.70
C HIS A 46 5.17 -10.23 -6.97
N ILE A 47 4.26 -9.28 -7.17
CA ILE A 47 4.35 -7.92 -6.60
C ILE A 47 3.13 -7.70 -5.72
N ASN A 48 3.37 -7.32 -4.47
CA ASN A 48 2.35 -6.89 -3.51
C ASN A 48 2.56 -5.41 -3.18
N GLY A 49 1.55 -4.59 -3.40
CA GLY A 49 1.55 -3.16 -3.10
C GLY A 49 0.51 -2.79 -2.08
N GLU A 50 0.88 -1.93 -1.14
CA GLU A 50 0.00 -1.46 -0.08
C GLU A 50 0.03 0.06 0.01
N ILE A 51 -1.13 0.65 0.23
CA ILE A 51 -1.29 2.08 0.51
C ILE A 51 -2.15 2.20 1.77
N TRP A 52 -1.62 2.90 2.76
CA TRP A 52 -2.31 3.17 4.02
C TRP A 52 -2.58 4.66 4.15
N GLY A 53 -3.60 5.05 4.89
CA GLY A 53 -3.94 6.46 5.05
C GLY A 53 -4.85 6.78 6.21
N ILE A 54 -4.68 7.99 6.71
CA ILE A 54 -5.44 8.58 7.81
C ILE A 54 -6.25 9.72 7.24
N TYR A 55 -7.55 9.65 7.46
CA TYR A 55 -8.52 10.60 6.95
C TYR A 55 -9.25 11.27 8.11
N LEU A 56 -9.52 12.57 7.98
CA LEU A 56 -10.53 13.25 8.78
C LEU A 56 -11.80 13.28 7.95
N PHE A 57 -12.80 12.48 8.32
CA PHE A 57 -13.94 12.15 7.45
C PHE A 57 -13.48 11.65 6.07
N SER A 58 -13.60 12.48 5.04
CA SER A 58 -13.17 12.19 3.66
C SER A 58 -11.92 12.97 3.24
N ILE A 59 -11.33 13.77 4.12
CA ILE A 59 -10.13 14.57 3.84
C ILE A 59 -8.89 13.72 4.15
N PRO A 60 -8.03 13.40 3.16
CA PRO A 60 -6.80 12.67 3.41
C PRO A 60 -5.85 13.57 4.20
N LEU A 61 -5.55 13.23 5.46
CA LEU A 61 -4.56 13.98 6.24
C LEU A 61 -3.15 13.50 5.85
N PHE A 62 -2.97 12.19 5.91
CA PHE A 62 -1.72 11.50 5.57
C PHE A 62 -2.06 10.24 4.80
N THR A 63 -1.41 9.99 3.67
CA THR A 63 -1.64 8.78 2.86
C THR A 63 -0.35 8.30 2.23
N GLY A 64 -0.24 7.02 1.92
CA GLY A 64 0.91 6.50 1.19
C GLY A 64 0.95 7.09 -0.21
N SER A 65 2.14 7.45 -0.69
CA SER A 65 2.26 7.95 -2.06
C SER A 65 2.26 6.80 -3.06
N SER A 66 1.29 6.78 -3.96
CA SER A 66 1.21 5.82 -5.06
C SER A 66 2.24 6.08 -6.16
N THR A 67 2.82 7.29 -6.20
CA THR A 67 3.86 7.69 -7.16
C THR A 67 5.27 7.53 -6.61
N GLN A 68 5.44 7.58 -5.28
CA GLN A 68 6.72 7.41 -4.60
C GLN A 68 6.56 6.38 -3.47
N PRO A 69 6.58 5.06 -3.79
CA PRO A 69 6.50 3.99 -2.80
C PRO A 69 7.51 4.18 -1.66
N GLY A 70 7.09 3.95 -0.42
CA GLY A 70 7.91 4.17 0.78
C GLY A 70 7.82 5.60 1.33
N ARG A 71 7.05 6.50 0.69
CA ARG A 71 6.82 7.85 1.18
C ARG A 71 5.37 8.07 1.59
N CYS A 72 5.19 9.02 2.49
CA CYS A 72 3.91 9.52 2.92
C CYS A 72 3.63 10.86 2.19
N ALA A 73 2.42 11.02 1.67
CA ALA A 73 1.85 12.23 1.11
C ALA A 73 0.94 12.90 2.15
N ILE A 74 0.94 14.24 2.18
CA ILE A 74 0.14 15.03 3.13
C ILE A 74 -0.90 15.80 2.32
N PHE A 75 -2.18 15.72 2.70
CA PHE A 75 -3.31 16.35 1.99
C PHE A 75 -3.44 16.04 0.50
N THR A 76 -2.71 15.05 0.02
CA THR A 76 -2.59 14.68 -1.40
C THR A 76 -2.53 13.16 -1.50
N ASP A 77 -2.80 12.63 -2.68
CA ASP A 77 -2.99 11.19 -2.90
C ASP A 77 -4.22 10.63 -2.17
N THR A 78 -4.67 9.45 -2.58
CA THR A 78 -5.80 8.78 -1.95
C THR A 78 -5.57 7.28 -1.84
N VAL A 79 -6.07 6.70 -0.76
CA VAL A 79 -6.09 5.25 -0.56
C VAL A 79 -7.22 4.65 -1.39
N GLN A 80 -6.98 4.56 -2.69
CA GLN A 80 -7.89 4.01 -3.68
C GLN A 80 -7.24 2.82 -4.41
N VAL A 81 -8.10 1.91 -4.86
CA VAL A 81 -7.67 0.71 -5.60
C VAL A 81 -6.91 1.10 -6.87
N ASP A 82 -7.40 2.07 -7.63
CA ASP A 82 -6.75 2.55 -8.86
C ASP A 82 -5.30 3.02 -8.61
N ASN A 83 -5.07 3.73 -7.50
CA ASN A 83 -3.74 4.21 -7.14
C ASN A 83 -2.80 3.06 -6.79
N ALA A 84 -3.28 2.05 -6.05
CA ALA A 84 -2.50 0.86 -5.71
C ALA A 84 -2.23 -0.02 -6.94
N VAL A 85 -3.21 -0.20 -7.83
CA VAL A 85 -3.04 -0.92 -9.11
C VAL A 85 -2.02 -0.20 -9.99
N SER A 86 -2.13 1.13 -10.15
CA SER A 86 -1.15 1.95 -10.87
C SER A 86 0.26 1.79 -10.29
N MET A 87 0.39 1.78 -8.97
CA MET A 87 1.67 1.60 -8.29
C MET A 87 2.29 0.22 -8.58
N VAL A 88 1.51 -0.86 -8.45
CA VAL A 88 1.96 -2.24 -8.71
C VAL A 88 2.31 -2.44 -10.19
N THR A 89 1.47 -1.99 -11.10
CA THR A 89 1.68 -2.13 -12.55
C THR A 89 2.86 -1.29 -13.05
N LYS A 90 3.08 -0.08 -12.51
CA LYS A 90 4.29 0.71 -12.79
C LYS A 90 5.56 0.01 -12.33
N LYS A 91 5.54 -0.65 -11.16
CA LYS A 91 6.68 -1.44 -10.68
C LYS A 91 6.95 -2.62 -11.61
N ALA A 92 5.90 -3.33 -12.04
CA ALA A 92 6.03 -4.45 -13.00
C ALA A 92 6.63 -3.99 -14.34
N LEU A 93 6.14 -2.87 -14.87
CA LEU A 93 6.60 -2.31 -16.14
C LEU A 93 8.05 -1.81 -16.07
N ASN A 94 8.40 -1.01 -15.06
CA ASN A 94 9.68 -0.31 -15.04
C ASN A 94 10.84 -1.18 -14.56
N ASP A 95 10.61 -2.06 -13.59
CA ASP A 95 11.69 -2.82 -12.95
C ASP A 95 11.85 -4.22 -13.53
N PHE A 96 10.81 -4.75 -14.17
CA PHE A 96 10.79 -6.10 -14.75
C PHE A 96 10.49 -6.12 -16.24
N GLU A 97 10.18 -4.97 -16.86
CA GLU A 97 9.73 -4.86 -18.26
C GLU A 97 8.64 -5.90 -18.57
N ALA A 98 7.73 -6.08 -17.60
CA ALA A 98 6.58 -6.95 -17.74
C ALA A 98 5.61 -6.33 -18.76
N THR A 99 5.04 -7.18 -19.61
CA THR A 99 4.04 -6.77 -20.61
C THR A 99 2.62 -7.00 -20.11
N THR A 100 2.45 -7.93 -19.17
CA THR A 100 1.16 -8.28 -18.57
C THR A 100 1.33 -8.47 -17.07
N VAL A 101 0.32 -8.07 -16.29
CA VAL A 101 0.18 -8.46 -14.88
C VAL A 101 -1.07 -9.32 -14.74
N THR A 102 -0.93 -10.56 -14.29
CA THR A 102 -2.05 -11.51 -14.11
C THR A 102 -2.43 -11.65 -12.64
N ASP A 103 -3.59 -12.27 -12.40
CA ASP A 103 -4.08 -12.65 -11.07
C ASP A 103 -4.10 -11.48 -10.09
N LEU A 104 -4.47 -10.28 -10.57
CA LEU A 104 -4.62 -9.13 -9.70
C LEU A 104 -5.71 -9.39 -8.68
N THR A 105 -5.34 -9.27 -7.41
CA THR A 105 -6.27 -9.29 -6.30
C THR A 105 -6.14 -7.98 -5.54
N SER A 106 -7.26 -7.47 -5.05
CA SER A 106 -7.30 -6.24 -4.27
C SER A 106 -8.14 -6.42 -3.03
N GLU A 107 -7.62 -5.94 -1.90
CA GLU A 107 -8.35 -5.83 -0.64
C GLU A 107 -8.40 -4.37 -0.22
N ARG A 108 -9.56 -3.94 0.27
CA ARG A 108 -9.74 -2.59 0.82
C ARG A 108 -10.35 -2.70 2.21
N SER A 109 -9.69 -2.06 3.17
CA SER A 109 -10.20 -1.91 4.52
C SER A 109 -10.38 -0.44 4.87
N SER A 110 -11.38 -0.17 5.70
CA SER A 110 -11.72 1.17 6.16
C SER A 110 -12.32 1.04 7.55
N THR A 111 -11.60 1.56 8.55
CA THR A 111 -12.03 1.49 9.94
C THR A 111 -11.83 2.84 10.62
N TRP A 112 -12.74 3.21 11.51
CA TRP A 112 -12.54 4.35 12.38
C TRP A 112 -11.49 4.07 13.47
N LEU A 113 -10.80 5.11 13.92
CA LEU A 113 -9.84 5.01 15.00
C LEU A 113 -10.51 5.41 16.31
N LEU A 114 -10.84 4.43 17.15
CA LEU A 114 -11.43 4.69 18.46
C LEU A 114 -10.46 5.46 19.38
N PRO A 115 -10.95 6.39 20.22
CA PRO A 115 -12.34 6.85 20.37
C PRO A 115 -12.74 7.96 19.37
N PHE A 116 -11.87 8.33 18.43
CA PHE A 116 -12.05 9.44 17.50
C PHE A 116 -12.95 9.02 16.32
N LEU A 117 -14.27 9.10 16.49
CA LEU A 117 -15.30 8.77 15.48
C LEU A 117 -15.25 9.62 14.18
N VAL A 118 -14.27 10.52 14.07
CA VAL A 118 -14.04 11.39 12.91
C VAL A 118 -12.77 11.04 12.15
N ILE A 119 -11.89 10.22 12.72
CA ILE A 119 -10.62 9.83 12.10
C ILE A 119 -10.78 8.40 11.56
N TRP A 120 -10.55 8.24 10.27
CA TRP A 120 -10.59 6.97 9.55
C TRP A 120 -9.19 6.51 9.18
N TYR A 121 -8.97 5.22 9.31
CA TYR A 121 -7.81 4.51 8.83
C TYR A 121 -8.23 3.65 7.64
N ASN A 122 -7.71 4.00 6.47
CA ASN A 122 -7.99 3.32 5.23
C ASN A 122 -6.73 2.58 4.79
N SER A 123 -6.91 1.36 4.27
CA SER A 123 -5.86 0.63 3.60
C SER A 123 -6.38 -0.01 2.32
N VAL A 124 -5.49 -0.08 1.33
CA VAL A 124 -5.69 -0.83 0.09
C VAL A 124 -4.44 -1.66 -0.12
N GLN A 125 -4.63 -2.95 -0.34
CA GLN A 125 -3.61 -3.89 -0.75
C GLN A 125 -3.96 -4.39 -2.15
N VAL A 126 -2.97 -4.47 -3.03
CA VAL A 126 -3.10 -5.06 -4.36
C VAL A 126 -1.92 -5.99 -4.60
N SER A 127 -2.18 -7.23 -5.01
CA SER A 127 -1.13 -8.14 -5.44
C SER A 127 -1.35 -8.60 -6.87
N GLY A 128 -0.29 -9.01 -7.55
CA GLY A 128 -0.36 -9.54 -8.91
C GLY A 128 0.95 -10.14 -9.40
N ASN A 129 0.86 -10.92 -10.47
CA ASN A 129 1.98 -11.64 -11.08
C ASN A 129 2.46 -10.91 -12.33
N ALA A 130 3.70 -10.41 -12.31
CA ALA A 130 4.33 -9.78 -13.45
C ALA A 130 4.89 -10.85 -14.41
N ILE A 131 4.47 -10.79 -15.68
CA ILE A 131 4.90 -11.73 -16.72
C ILE A 131 5.30 -11.01 -18.02
N ARG A 132 6.07 -11.72 -18.85
CA ARG A 132 6.46 -11.27 -20.18
C ARG A 132 6.21 -12.32 -21.24
#